data_AF-A0AAV3IYB4-F1
#
_entry.id   AF-A0AAV3IYB4-F1
#
_cell.length_a   1.000
_cell.length_b   1.000
_cell.length_c   1.000
_cell.angle_alpha   90.00
_cell.angle_beta   90.00
_cell.angle_gamma   90.00
#
_symmetry.space_group_name_H-M   'P 1'
#
loop_
_entity.id
_entity.type
_entity.pdbx_description
1 polymer ?
#
loop_
_entity_poly.entity_id
_entity_poly.type
_entity_poly.pdbx_seq_one_letter_code
_entity_poly.pdbx_strand_id
1 'polypeptide(L)'
;MNKVNMNKKFVIIGIVVLAIIGIIFSKMTGTSGLEKSSKPLVTQILQEQYNLNRSCDDVTITHENGDNTYRAKAILDNGSAININIEYYPKKDRIYVEIPYAEVLMLN
;
A
#
# COMPACT_ATOMS: atom_id res chain seq x y z
N MET A 1 -2.25 28.00 4.92
CA MET A 1 -1.53 26.94 4.18
C MET A 1 -0.50 26.34 5.12
N ASN A 2 -0.79 25.21 5.77
CA ASN A 2 0.18 24.54 6.63
C ASN A 2 0.81 23.37 5.86
N LYS A 3 2.08 23.55 5.48
CA LYS A 3 2.98 22.48 5.05
C LYS A 3 3.03 21.42 6.15
N VAL A 4 2.69 20.17 5.80
CA VAL A 4 2.90 19.03 6.70
C VAL A 4 4.40 18.75 6.70
N ASN A 5 5.02 19.01 7.85
CA ASN A 5 6.45 18.85 8.10
C ASN A 5 6.68 17.40 8.57
N MET A 6 7.22 16.55 7.69
CA MET A 6 7.62 15.18 8.01
C MET A 6 8.88 15.21 8.90
N ASN A 7 8.69 15.19 10.22
CA ASN A 7 9.79 15.10 11.17
C ASN A 7 9.47 14.12 12.32
N LYS A 8 10.15 12.96 12.28
CA LYS A 8 10.56 12.09 13.39
C LYS A 8 9.68 12.07 14.66
N LYS A 9 8.45 11.50 14.59
CA LYS A 9 7.66 11.08 15.77
C LYS A 9 6.70 9.91 15.46
N PHE A 10 7.18 8.82 14.87
CA PHE A 10 6.45 7.54 14.91
C PHE A 10 6.71 6.87 16.26
N VAL A 11 6.06 7.36 17.31
CA VAL A 11 6.08 6.80 18.67
C VAL A 11 4.58 6.67 19.03
N ILE A 12 4.00 5.61 19.63
CA ILE A 12 4.49 4.68 20.66
C ILE A 12 3.52 3.46 20.78
N ILE A 13 4.03 2.30 21.25
CA ILE A 13 3.38 1.19 22.03
C ILE A 13 2.80 -0.02 21.28
N GLY A 14 3.56 -1.14 21.28
CA GLY A 14 3.01 -2.41 21.78
C GLY A 14 2.41 -3.43 20.82
N ILE A 15 3.03 -3.67 19.65
CA ILE A 15 3.14 -4.92 18.87
C ILE A 15 3.65 -4.48 17.49
N VAL A 16 4.69 -5.13 16.99
CA VAL A 16 5.36 -4.81 15.72
C VAL A 16 4.43 -5.09 14.53
N VAL A 17 3.53 -4.16 14.21
CA VAL A 17 2.86 -4.08 12.91
C VAL A 17 2.77 -2.61 12.56
N LEU A 18 3.86 -2.05 12.01
CA LEU A 18 3.78 -0.80 11.26
C LEU A 18 3.01 -1.12 9.98
N ALA A 19 1.68 -1.03 10.04
CA ALA A 19 0.85 -0.99 8.85
C ALA A 19 1.22 0.32 8.13
N ILE A 20 1.97 0.18 7.04
CA ILE A 20 2.44 1.31 6.27
C ILE A 20 1.32 1.71 5.32
N ILE A 21 0.81 2.93 5.50
CA ILE A 21 -0.43 3.40 4.88
C ILE A 21 -0.12 4.48 3.82
N GLY A 22 -0.35 4.17 2.55
CA GLY A 22 -0.36 5.16 1.46
C GLY A 22 -1.79 5.64 1.12
N ILE A 23 -2.00 6.93 0.82
CA ILE A 23 -3.35 7.50 0.52
C ILE A 23 -3.39 8.17 -0.85
N ILE A 24 -4.31 7.74 -1.72
CA ILE A 24 -4.68 8.45 -2.96
C ILE A 24 -6.19 8.66 -3.01
N PHE A 25 -6.60 9.81 -3.56
CA PHE A 25 -7.99 10.10 -3.94
C PHE A 25 -8.24 9.63 -5.37
N SER A 26 -9.29 8.84 -5.60
CA SER A 26 -9.60 8.35 -6.95
C SER A 26 -11.07 8.04 -7.12
N LYS A 27 -11.71 8.72 -8.07
CA LYS A 27 -13.03 8.38 -8.62
C LYS A 27 -12.99 6.98 -9.24
N MET A 28 -13.12 5.93 -8.43
CA MET A 28 -12.99 4.55 -8.86
C MET A 28 -14.33 3.87 -9.05
N THR A 29 -14.43 3.15 -10.17
CA THR A 29 -15.50 2.19 -10.44
C THR A 29 -14.88 0.81 -10.53
N GLY A 30 -15.00 0.01 -9.47
CA GLY A 30 -14.58 -1.39 -9.44
C GLY A 30 -13.11 -1.68 -9.12
N THR A 31 -12.77 -2.96 -9.10
CA THR A 31 -11.46 -3.52 -8.70
C THR A 31 -10.29 -3.07 -9.58
N SER A 32 -10.51 -2.93 -10.89
CA SER A 32 -9.49 -2.43 -11.82
C SER A 32 -9.01 -1.00 -11.50
N GLY A 33 -9.90 -0.18 -10.92
CA GLY A 33 -9.50 1.11 -10.37
C GLY A 33 -8.51 0.91 -9.23
N LEU A 34 -8.89 0.10 -8.24
CA LEU A 34 -8.13 -0.12 -7.00
C LEU A 34 -6.72 -0.62 -7.30
N GLU A 35 -6.58 -1.56 -8.22
CA GLU A 35 -5.29 -2.06 -8.72
C GLU A 35 -4.41 -0.91 -9.24
N LYS A 36 -4.96 -0.08 -10.13
CA LYS A 36 -4.23 1.01 -10.77
C LYS A 36 -3.74 2.07 -9.78
N SER A 37 -4.54 2.49 -8.81
CA SER A 37 -4.06 3.48 -7.82
C SER A 37 -3.26 2.87 -6.68
N SER A 38 -3.34 1.55 -6.47
CA SER A 38 -2.48 0.89 -5.49
C SER A 38 -1.03 0.77 -5.95
N LYS A 39 -0.78 0.61 -7.25
CA LYS A 39 0.58 0.57 -7.84
C LYS A 39 1.50 1.71 -7.37
N PRO A 40 1.18 3.00 -7.56
CA PRO A 40 2.04 4.09 -7.10
C PRO A 40 2.17 4.17 -5.57
N LEU A 41 1.18 3.69 -4.82
CA LEU A 41 1.25 3.60 -3.36
C LEU A 41 2.26 2.54 -2.92
N VAL A 42 2.24 1.34 -3.52
CA VAL A 42 3.20 0.28 -3.24
C VAL A 42 4.63 0.78 -3.50
N THR A 43 4.87 1.46 -4.64
CA THR A 43 6.18 2.05 -4.94
C THR A 43 6.63 3.05 -3.88
N GLN A 44 5.76 3.98 -3.47
CA GLN A 44 6.07 4.96 -2.43
C GLN A 44 6.39 4.29 -1.09
N ILE A 45 5.62 3.27 -0.72
CA ILE A 45 5.84 2.53 0.52
C ILE A 45 7.22 1.85 0.53
N LEU A 46 7.56 1.15 -0.56
CA LEU A 46 8.86 0.48 -0.69
C LEU A 46 10.02 1.48 -0.65
N GLN A 47 9.92 2.58 -1.38
CA GLN A 47 11.01 3.56 -1.51
C GLN A 47 11.14 4.47 -0.29
N GLU A 48 10.05 5.06 0.18
CA GLU A 48 10.09 6.07 1.23
C GLU A 48 10.12 5.47 2.64
N GLN A 49 9.44 4.34 2.84
CA GLN A 49 9.30 3.77 4.19
C GLN A 49 10.22 2.57 4.44
N TYR A 50 10.41 1.72 3.44
CA TYR A 50 11.35 0.59 3.54
C TYR A 50 12.75 0.89 2.99
N ASN A 51 12.95 2.07 2.38
CA ASN A 51 14.22 2.47 1.77
C ASN A 51 14.74 1.42 0.76
N LEU A 52 13.81 0.73 0.09
CA LEU A 52 14.07 -0.24 -0.96
C LEU A 52 13.96 0.45 -2.31
N ASN A 53 15.03 0.39 -3.11
CA ASN A 53 15.02 0.88 -4.49
C ASN A 53 14.30 -0.10 -5.42
N ARG A 54 12.99 -0.26 -5.17
CA ARG A 54 12.08 -1.12 -5.92
C ARG A 54 10.87 -0.32 -6.33
N SER A 55 10.30 -0.65 -7.48
CA SER A 55 9.05 -0.11 -7.97
C SER A 55 8.04 -1.23 -8.20
N CYS A 56 6.77 -0.92 -7.97
CA CYS A 56 5.66 -1.79 -8.32
C CYS A 56 5.33 -1.63 -9.79
N ASP A 57 5.29 -2.72 -10.53
CA ASP A 57 4.93 -2.80 -11.95
C ASP A 57 3.44 -3.10 -12.15
N ASP A 58 2.88 -3.97 -11.33
CA ASP A 58 1.46 -4.32 -11.42
C ASP A 58 0.87 -4.67 -10.06
N VAL A 59 -0.44 -4.51 -9.92
CA VAL A 59 -1.21 -4.94 -8.75
C VAL A 59 -2.42 -5.69 -9.24
N THR A 60 -2.63 -6.90 -8.73
CA THR A 60 -3.80 -7.73 -9.06
C THR A 60 -4.54 -8.07 -7.78
N ILE A 61 -5.83 -7.75 -7.70
CA ILE A 61 -6.69 -8.18 -6.59
C ILE A 61 -6.91 -9.69 -6.72
N THR A 62 -6.50 -10.44 -5.70
CA THR A 62 -6.61 -11.90 -5.67
C THR A 62 -7.84 -12.35 -4.89
N HIS A 63 -8.32 -11.53 -3.95
CA HIS A 63 -9.49 -11.86 -3.15
C HIS A 63 -10.19 -10.61 -2.61
N GLU A 64 -11.52 -10.61 -2.66
CA GLU A 64 -12.38 -9.61 -2.01
C GLU A 64 -12.82 -10.16 -0.65
N ASN A 65 -12.36 -9.57 0.45
CA ASN A 65 -12.72 -10.05 1.80
C ASN A 65 -14.10 -9.52 2.26
N GLY A 66 -14.70 -8.58 1.52
CA GLY A 66 -15.86 -7.81 1.97
C GLY A 66 -15.46 -6.55 2.75
N ASP A 67 -16.45 -5.75 3.13
CA ASP A 67 -16.29 -4.50 3.91
C ASP A 67 -15.30 -3.48 3.30
N ASN A 68 -15.18 -3.48 1.97
CA ASN A 68 -14.23 -2.68 1.20
C ASN A 68 -12.74 -3.03 1.47
N THR A 69 -12.47 -4.25 1.89
CA THR A 69 -11.11 -4.77 2.10
C THR A 69 -10.79 -5.84 1.05
N TYR A 70 -9.57 -5.80 0.53
CA TYR A 70 -9.12 -6.63 -0.59
C TYR A 70 -7.71 -7.15 -0.31
N ARG A 71 -7.46 -8.41 -0.67
CA ARG A 71 -6.10 -8.93 -0.81
C ARG A 71 -5.68 -8.79 -2.25
N ALA A 72 -4.46 -8.31 -2.45
CA ALA A 72 -3.88 -8.17 -3.76
C ALA A 72 -2.44 -8.68 -3.76
N LYS A 73 -1.94 -8.92 -4.97
CA LYS A 73 -0.56 -9.28 -5.24
C LYS A 73 0.07 -8.15 -6.04
N ALA A 74 1.15 -7.58 -5.51
CA ALA A 74 1.95 -6.59 -6.21
C ALA A 74 3.15 -7.26 -6.87
N ILE A 75 3.32 -7.06 -8.16
CA ILE A 75 4.49 -7.49 -8.94
C ILE A 75 5.45 -6.31 -9.01
N LEU A 76 6.71 -6.54 -8.65
CA LEU A 76 7.77 -5.53 -8.64
C LEU A 76 8.60 -5.58 -9.93
N ASP A 77 9.41 -4.55 -10.14
CA ASP A 77 10.29 -4.37 -11.32
C ASP A 77 11.23 -5.55 -11.64
N ASN A 78 11.58 -6.35 -10.64
CA ASN A 78 12.42 -7.53 -10.80
C ASN A 78 11.62 -8.83 -11.00
N GLY A 79 10.31 -8.74 -11.19
CA GLY A 79 9.41 -9.89 -11.29
C GLY A 79 9.12 -10.58 -9.96
N SER A 80 9.67 -10.10 -8.83
CA SER A 80 9.26 -10.58 -7.51
C SER A 80 7.84 -10.13 -7.24
N ALA A 81 7.13 -10.92 -6.44
CA ALA A 81 5.77 -10.58 -6.08
C ALA A 81 5.56 -10.65 -4.57
N ILE A 82 4.85 -9.66 -4.05
CA ILE A 82 4.50 -9.54 -2.64
C ILE A 82 2.99 -9.47 -2.47
N ASN A 83 2.50 -10.00 -1.35
CA ASN A 83 1.12 -9.81 -0.97
C ASN A 83 0.93 -8.43 -0.33
N ILE A 84 -0.18 -7.78 -0.65
CA ILE A 84 -0.58 -6.50 -0.07
C ILE A 84 -2.06 -6.56 0.33
N ASN A 85 -2.44 -5.72 1.28
CA ASN A 85 -3.85 -5.47 1.59
C ASN A 85 -4.24 -4.09 1.07
N ILE A 86 -5.46 -3.98 0.54
CA ILE A 86 -6.04 -2.73 0.07
C ILE A 86 -7.34 -2.51 0.83
N GLU A 87 -7.53 -1.33 1.40
CA GLU A 87 -8.81 -0.87 1.94
C GLU A 87 -9.31 0.34 1.17
N TYR A 88 -10.59 0.32 0.79
CA TYR A 88 -11.24 1.43 0.10
C TYR A 88 -12.33 2.07 0.95
N TYR A 89 -12.28 3.38 1.12
CA TYR A 89 -13.28 4.14 1.86
C TYR A 89 -14.08 5.00 0.88
N PRO A 90 -15.16 4.48 0.25
CA PRO A 90 -15.90 5.18 -0.80
C PRO A 90 -16.48 6.51 -0.33
N LYS A 91 -16.94 6.59 0.93
CA LYS A 91 -17.49 7.83 1.53
C LYS A 91 -16.46 8.97 1.59
N LYS A 92 -15.17 8.64 1.64
CA LYS A 92 -14.06 9.61 1.75
C LYS A 92 -13.24 9.68 0.46
N ASP A 93 -13.56 8.84 -0.51
CA ASP A 93 -12.80 8.60 -1.73
C ASP A 93 -11.31 8.33 -1.45
N ARG A 94 -11.02 7.42 -0.51
CA ARG A 94 -9.63 7.12 -0.09
C ARG A 94 -9.31 5.66 -0.24
N ILE A 95 -8.10 5.39 -0.69
CA ILE A 95 -7.52 4.06 -0.75
C ILE A 95 -6.37 4.00 0.24
N TYR A 96 -6.28 2.89 0.94
CA TYR A 96 -5.18 2.55 1.82
C TYR A 96 -4.56 1.27 1.31
N VAL A 97 -3.24 1.26 1.19
CA VAL A 97 -2.46 0.07 0.85
C VAL A 97 -1.56 -0.24 2.03
N GLU A 98 -1.50 -1.51 2.41
CA GLU A 98 -0.62 -2.06 3.43
C GLU A 98 0.28 -3.13 2.79
N ILE A 99 1.58 -3.04 3.06
CA ILE A 99 2.53 -4.10 2.75
C ILE A 99 2.96 -4.77 4.06
N PRO A 100 2.66 -6.07 4.27
CA PRO A 100 3.13 -6.78 5.45
C PRO A 100 4.66 -6.82 5.50
N TYR A 101 5.25 -6.53 6.66
CA TYR A 101 6.72 -6.51 6.81
C TYR A 101 7.38 -7.85 6.45
N ALA A 102 6.71 -8.97 6.70
CA ALA A 102 7.19 -10.29 6.34
C ALA A 102 7.46 -10.44 4.83
N GLU A 103 6.64 -9.81 3.98
CA GLU A 103 6.83 -9.82 2.54
C GLU A 103 8.09 -9.06 2.14
N VAL A 104 8.34 -7.93 2.82
CA VAL A 104 9.51 -7.07 2.57
C VAL A 104 10.81 -7.73 3.01
N LEU A 105 10.80 -8.47 4.13
CA LEU A 105 11.94 -9.24 4.59
C LEU A 105 12.40 -10.30 3.58
N MET A 106 11.48 -10.83 2.76
CA MET A 106 11.81 -11.82 1.73
C MET A 106 12.35 -11.20 0.44
N LEU A 107 12.34 -9.86 0.30
CA LEU A 107 12.85 -9.15 -0.88
C LEU A 107 14.34 -8.80 -0.82
N ASN A 108 14.99 -9.03 0.33
CA ASN A 108 16.38 -8.64 0.60
C ASN A 108 17.35 -9.82 0.52
#